data_AF-C6SDV3-F1
#
_entry.id   AF-C6SDV3-F1
#
_cell.length_a   1.000
_cell.length_b   1.000
_cell.length_c   1.000
_cell.angle_alpha   90.00
_cell.angle_beta   90.00
_cell.angle_gamma   90.00
#
_symmetry.space_group_name_H-M   'P 1'
#
loop_
_entity.id
_entity.type
_entity.pdbx_description
1 polymer ?
#
loop_
_entity_poly.entity_id
_entity_poly.type
_entity_poly.pdbx_seq_one_letter_code
_entity_poly.pdbx_strand_id
1 'polypeptide(L)'
;MRCILKKAAPRVALLNVGTEDIKGTDAVKQTFKLLSSSKLNFIGNIESNSVLYGEADVVVADGFVGNVMLKTIEGAVKFMSGAIRREFQSNLFNKLAAVAALPALKGLKNKLDPRKFNGAILLGLRGIVIKSHGGTDETGFRYALEEAYHEAKSASLSKIEQGVAEQLAALEAAKARPKRNRCRLVKKHTLCRLKTNRFRRHLSAPNLRVRTAMRLSGTSQILPCKIRNI
;
A
#
# COMPACT_ATOMS: atom_id res chain seq x y z
N MET A 1 -11.40 -9.88 1.99
CA MET A 1 -11.21 -9.23 3.32
C MET A 1 -12.34 -8.30 3.78
N ARG A 2 -12.78 -7.26 3.05
CA ARG A 2 -13.89 -6.36 3.51
C ARG A 2 -15.12 -7.12 4.05
N CYS A 3 -15.59 -8.14 3.32
CA CYS A 3 -16.78 -8.92 3.67
C CYS A 3 -16.59 -9.89 4.87
N ILE A 4 -15.36 -10.28 5.16
CA ILE A 4 -15.02 -11.26 6.21
C ILE A 4 -14.78 -10.50 7.52
N LEU A 5 -13.90 -9.49 7.47
CA LEU A 5 -13.56 -8.63 8.61
C LEU A 5 -14.69 -7.65 9.00
N LYS A 6 -15.76 -7.55 8.19
CA LYS A 6 -16.86 -6.56 8.32
C LYS A 6 -16.38 -5.10 8.43
N LYS A 7 -15.20 -4.78 7.88
CA LYS A 7 -14.61 -3.44 7.82
C LYS A 7 -14.73 -2.88 6.40
N ALA A 8 -15.25 -1.66 6.27
CA ALA A 8 -15.42 -0.99 4.98
C ALA A 8 -14.08 -0.67 4.29
N ALA A 9 -13.10 -0.19 5.06
CA ALA A 9 -11.77 0.20 4.58
C ALA A 9 -10.65 -0.42 5.46
N PRO A 10 -10.41 -1.75 5.38
CA PRO A 10 -9.36 -2.41 6.16
C PRO A 10 -7.98 -1.85 5.80
N ARG A 11 -7.18 -1.52 6.81
CA ARG A 11 -5.81 -1.02 6.65
C ARG A 11 -4.91 -2.11 6.10
N VAL A 12 -4.31 -1.87 4.94
CA VAL A 12 -3.38 -2.78 4.26
C VAL A 12 -1.97 -2.25 4.45
N ALA A 13 -1.05 -3.08 4.94
CA ALA A 13 0.37 -2.74 5.07
C ALA A 13 1.25 -3.76 4.33
N LEU A 14 2.46 -3.34 3.95
CA LEU A 14 3.47 -4.19 3.32
C LEU A 14 4.55 -4.54 4.33
N LEU A 15 4.77 -5.83 4.60
CA LEU A 15 5.80 -6.29 5.51
C LEU A 15 7.19 -5.97 4.95
N ASN A 16 7.98 -5.22 5.70
CA ASN A 16 9.32 -4.79 5.30
C ASN A 16 10.30 -4.83 6.50
N VAL A 17 11.60 -4.68 6.21
CA VAL A 17 12.69 -4.64 7.20
C VAL A 17 12.77 -3.27 7.90
N GLY A 18 12.12 -2.24 7.35
CA GLY A 18 11.97 -0.94 7.96
C GLY A 18 10.76 -0.20 7.43
N THR A 19 10.32 0.83 8.15
CA THR A 19 9.17 1.68 7.76
C THR A 19 9.40 2.52 6.50
N GLU A 20 10.65 2.80 6.10
CA GLU A 20 10.96 3.72 5.00
C GLU A 20 10.80 3.10 3.61
N ASP A 21 10.16 3.83 2.69
CA ASP A 21 9.87 3.46 1.28
C ASP A 21 11.07 2.95 0.47
N ILE A 22 12.30 3.31 0.86
CA ILE A 22 13.55 3.01 0.15
C ILE A 22 14.13 1.64 0.56
N LYS A 23 13.73 1.11 1.73
CA LYS A 23 14.23 -0.16 2.28
C LYS A 23 13.50 -1.38 1.71
N GLY A 24 14.12 -2.56 1.87
CA GLY A 24 13.62 -3.83 1.34
C GLY A 24 14.22 -4.20 -0.02
N THR A 25 13.82 -5.35 -0.54
CA THR A 25 14.24 -5.86 -1.87
C THR A 25 13.51 -5.13 -2.99
N ASP A 26 14.00 -5.25 -4.24
CA ASP A 26 13.36 -4.59 -5.38
C ASP A 26 11.91 -5.05 -5.60
N ALA A 27 11.60 -6.31 -5.29
CA ALA A 27 10.22 -6.83 -5.30
C ALA A 27 9.32 -6.07 -4.30
N VAL A 28 9.81 -5.79 -3.09
CA VAL A 28 9.08 -5.00 -2.08
C VAL A 28 8.91 -3.55 -2.56
N LYS A 29 9.96 -2.92 -3.11
CA LYS A 29 9.89 -1.53 -3.63
C LYS A 29 8.94 -1.38 -4.83
N GLN A 30 8.88 -2.39 -5.70
CA GLN A 30 7.91 -2.44 -6.80
C GLN A 30 6.48 -2.63 -6.27
N THR A 31 6.30 -3.55 -5.32
CA THR A 31 5.01 -3.83 -4.67
C THR A 31 4.47 -2.61 -3.94
N PHE A 32 5.32 -1.87 -3.23
CA PHE A 32 4.97 -0.61 -2.58
C PHE A 32 4.39 0.41 -3.58
N LYS A 33 5.06 0.62 -4.72
CA LYS A 33 4.58 1.53 -5.77
C LYS A 33 3.22 1.10 -6.35
N LEU A 34 3.00 -0.20 -6.53
CA LEU A 34 1.74 -0.74 -7.01
C LEU A 34 0.62 -0.57 -5.97
N LEU A 35 0.85 -0.91 -4.71
CA LEU A 35 -0.13 -0.77 -3.62
C LEU A 35 -0.49 0.70 -3.37
N SER A 36 0.49 1.61 -3.34
CA SER A 36 0.28 3.06 -3.24
C SER A 36 -0.47 3.67 -4.44
N SER A 37 -0.51 2.98 -5.59
CA SER A 37 -1.29 3.39 -6.77
C SER A 37 -2.70 2.76 -6.84
N SER A 38 -3.02 1.84 -5.92
CA SER A 38 -4.28 1.09 -5.90
C SER A 38 -5.41 1.84 -5.19
N LYS A 39 -6.65 1.34 -5.31
CA LYS A 39 -7.81 1.84 -4.55
C LYS A 39 -7.92 1.26 -3.12
N LEU A 40 -6.85 0.68 -2.58
CA LEU A 40 -6.83 0.09 -1.24
C LEU A 40 -6.50 1.15 -0.17
N ASN A 41 -6.91 0.91 1.07
CA ASN A 41 -6.50 1.72 2.22
C ASN A 41 -5.08 1.30 2.63
N PHE A 42 -4.08 1.64 1.82
CA PHE A 42 -2.68 1.29 2.04
C PHE A 42 -2.03 2.27 3.01
N ILE A 43 -1.52 1.76 4.14
CA ILE A 43 -0.92 2.57 5.21
C ILE A 43 0.62 2.64 5.15
N GLY A 44 1.24 2.01 4.14
CA GLY A 44 2.70 1.98 3.96
C GLY A 44 3.35 0.66 4.38
N ASN A 45 4.63 0.74 4.72
CA ASN A 45 5.41 -0.40 5.22
C ASN A 45 5.15 -0.62 6.72
N ILE A 46 5.18 -1.88 7.14
CA ILE A 46 5.12 -2.29 8.55
C ILE A 46 6.30 -3.21 8.89
N GLU A 47 6.90 -3.00 10.06
CA GLU A 47 7.95 -3.86 10.59
C GLU A 47 7.35 -5.07 11.31
N SER A 48 8.08 -6.19 11.35
CA SER A 48 7.61 -7.45 11.94
C SER A 48 7.16 -7.34 13.40
N ASN A 49 7.80 -6.45 14.17
CA ASN A 49 7.44 -6.17 15.57
C ASN A 49 6.06 -5.51 15.71
N SER A 50 5.71 -4.60 14.79
CA SER A 50 4.46 -3.83 14.80
C SER A 50 3.22 -4.62 14.37
N VAL A 51 3.41 -5.71 13.62
CA VAL A 51 2.30 -6.57 13.17
C VAL A 51 1.51 -7.14 14.34
N LEU A 52 2.16 -7.45 15.48
CA LEU A 52 1.50 -8.00 16.66
C LEU A 52 0.66 -6.98 17.44
N TYR A 53 0.89 -5.67 17.24
CA TYR A 53 0.12 -4.60 17.90
C TYR A 53 -1.16 -4.20 17.15
N GLY A 54 -1.46 -4.84 16.01
CA GLY A 54 -2.69 -4.57 15.25
C GLY A 54 -2.70 -3.23 14.54
N GLU A 55 -1.53 -2.72 14.15
CA GLU A 55 -1.39 -1.48 13.36
C GLU A 55 -1.96 -1.62 11.93
N ALA A 56 -2.04 -2.85 11.40
CA ALA A 56 -2.67 -3.19 10.13
C ALA A 56 -3.80 -4.20 10.31
N ASP A 57 -4.78 -4.19 9.42
CA ASP A 57 -5.85 -5.22 9.36
C ASP A 57 -5.49 -6.34 8.37
N VAL A 58 -4.67 -6.04 7.37
CA VAL A 58 -4.14 -6.98 6.37
C VAL A 58 -2.66 -6.66 6.17
N VAL A 59 -1.79 -7.65 6.37
CA VAL A 59 -0.36 -7.53 6.07
C VAL A 59 -0.04 -8.35 4.81
N VAL A 60 0.52 -7.69 3.82
CA VAL A 60 1.01 -8.30 2.58
C VAL A 60 2.48 -8.62 2.77
N ALA A 61 2.89 -9.86 2.44
CA ALA A 61 4.27 -10.31 2.52
C ALA A 61 4.55 -11.28 1.36
N ASP A 62 5.82 -11.46 1.03
CA ASP A 62 6.25 -12.61 0.23
C ASP A 62 5.97 -13.93 0.98
N GLY A 63 5.70 -15.01 0.23
CA GLY A 63 5.33 -16.31 0.79
C GLY A 63 6.41 -16.95 1.67
N PHE A 64 7.70 -16.75 1.36
CA PHE A 64 8.80 -17.23 2.20
C PHE A 64 8.88 -16.41 3.48
N VAL A 65 8.91 -15.08 3.38
CA VAL A 65 9.01 -14.16 4.52
C VAL A 65 7.82 -14.32 5.48
N GLY A 66 6.60 -14.40 4.94
CA GLY A 66 5.38 -14.59 5.72
C GLY A 66 5.33 -15.94 6.44
N ASN A 67 5.78 -17.02 5.82
CA ASN A 67 5.85 -18.34 6.44
C ASN A 67 6.92 -18.41 7.55
N VAL A 68 8.08 -17.78 7.35
CA VAL A 68 9.09 -17.62 8.41
C VAL A 68 8.51 -16.82 9.58
N MET A 69 7.89 -15.67 9.31
CA MET A 69 7.27 -14.82 10.34
C MET A 69 6.20 -15.57 11.14
N LEU A 70 5.26 -16.24 10.46
CA LEU A 70 4.17 -16.99 11.11
C LEU A 70 4.72 -18.08 12.04
N LYS A 71 5.70 -18.87 11.56
CA LYS A 71 6.34 -19.91 12.38
C LYS A 71 7.14 -19.33 13.54
N THR A 72 7.80 -18.18 13.37
CA THR A 72 8.50 -17.49 14.46
C THR A 72 7.52 -17.02 15.54
N ILE A 73 6.37 -16.46 15.17
CA ILE A 73 5.31 -16.06 16.11
C ILE A 73 4.75 -17.28 16.86
N GLU A 74 4.41 -18.35 16.15
CA GLU A 74 3.96 -19.60 16.78
C GLU A 74 5.00 -20.18 17.75
N GLY A 75 6.28 -20.19 17.35
CA GLY A 75 7.40 -20.65 18.16
C GLY A 75 7.59 -19.83 19.42
N ALA A 76 7.55 -18.49 19.30
CA ALA A 76 7.64 -17.57 20.42
C ALA A 76 6.49 -17.74 21.42
N VAL A 77 5.25 -17.90 20.94
CA VAL A 77 4.07 -18.17 21.80
C VAL A 77 4.20 -19.52 22.53
N LYS A 78 4.65 -20.57 21.85
CA LYS A 78 4.90 -21.90 22.44
C LYS A 78 6.04 -21.85 23.48
N PHE A 79 7.12 -21.14 23.19
CA PHE A 79 8.23 -20.93 24.13
C PHE A 79 7.79 -20.16 25.38
N MET A 80 7.12 -19.01 25.20
CA MET A 80 6.68 -18.14 26.29
C MET A 80 5.70 -18.85 27.23
N SER A 81 4.69 -19.53 26.66
CA SER A 81 3.73 -20.31 27.46
C SER A 81 4.37 -21.50 28.19
N GLY A 82 5.37 -22.14 27.59
CA GLY A 82 6.19 -23.18 28.24
C GLY A 82 7.14 -22.64 29.32
N ALA A 83 7.66 -21.42 29.19
CA ALA A 83 8.46 -20.76 30.22
C ALA A 83 7.59 -20.38 31.44
N ILE A 84 6.47 -19.67 31.20
CA ILE A 84 5.50 -19.30 32.24
C ILE A 84 5.02 -20.53 33.02
N ARG A 85 4.68 -21.63 32.33
CA ARG A 85 4.24 -22.86 32.97
C ARG A 85 5.32 -23.49 33.87
N ARG A 86 6.59 -23.44 33.46
CA ARG A 86 7.71 -23.96 34.27
C ARG A 86 7.92 -23.13 35.53
N GLU A 87 7.84 -21.81 35.44
CA GLU A 87 8.02 -20.93 36.60
C GLU A 87 6.89 -21.09 37.64
N PHE A 88 5.65 -21.21 37.19
CA PHE A 88 4.53 -21.52 38.09
C PHE A 88 4.60 -22.93 38.71
N GLN A 89 5.44 -23.83 38.18
CA GLN A 89 5.64 -25.18 38.70
C GLN A 89 6.90 -25.34 39.56
N SER A 90 7.78 -24.32 39.63
CA SER A 90 9.09 -24.42 40.30
C SER A 90 8.96 -24.68 41.80
N ASN A 91 8.13 -23.90 42.50
CA ASN A 91 7.98 -23.93 43.96
C ASN A 91 6.53 -24.15 44.41
N LEU A 92 6.32 -24.66 45.63
CA LEU A 92 4.98 -24.87 46.20
C LEU A 92 4.18 -23.56 46.32
N PHE A 93 4.87 -22.47 46.71
CA PHE A 93 4.28 -21.12 46.73
C PHE A 93 3.86 -20.66 45.33
N ASN A 94 4.71 -20.86 44.31
CA ASN A 94 4.39 -20.54 42.92
C ASN A 94 3.19 -21.36 42.41
N LYS A 95 3.04 -22.62 42.84
CA LYS A 95 1.85 -23.44 42.52
C LYS A 95 0.57 -22.88 43.15
N LEU A 96 0.62 -22.37 44.38
CA LEU A 96 -0.52 -21.70 45.02
C LEU A 96 -0.87 -20.38 44.31
N ALA A 97 0.15 -19.57 43.98
CA ALA A 97 -0.04 -18.36 43.17
C ALA A 97 -0.61 -18.68 41.77
N ALA A 98 -0.21 -19.80 41.17
CA ALA A 98 -0.74 -20.28 39.89
C ALA A 98 -2.24 -20.54 39.97
N VAL A 99 -2.74 -21.13 41.07
CA VAL A 99 -4.18 -21.38 41.28
C VAL A 99 -4.98 -20.07 41.28
N ALA A 100 -4.50 -19.03 41.96
CA ALA A 100 -5.11 -17.71 41.92
C ALA A 100 -5.05 -17.06 40.52
N ALA A 101 -3.96 -17.30 39.77
CA ALA A 101 -3.78 -16.80 38.41
C ALA A 101 -4.48 -17.61 37.31
N LEU A 102 -5.00 -18.82 37.59
CA LEU A 102 -5.65 -19.71 36.63
C LEU A 102 -6.70 -19.04 35.71
N PRO A 103 -7.65 -18.22 36.19
CA PRO A 103 -8.63 -17.59 35.30
C PRO A 103 -7.97 -16.66 34.27
N ALA A 104 -6.98 -15.87 34.67
CA ALA A 104 -6.23 -14.99 33.78
C ALA A 104 -5.38 -15.80 32.78
N LEU A 105 -4.67 -16.83 33.26
CA LEU A 105 -3.86 -17.73 32.42
C LEU A 105 -4.72 -18.51 31.41
N LYS A 106 -5.92 -18.95 31.79
CA LYS A 106 -6.89 -19.61 30.90
C LYS A 106 -7.43 -18.64 29.85
N GLY A 107 -7.73 -17.40 30.24
CA GLY A 107 -8.11 -16.32 29.32
C GLY A 107 -7.01 -16.02 28.29
N LEU A 108 -5.75 -15.91 28.73
CA LEU A 108 -4.59 -15.69 27.86
C LEU A 108 -4.35 -16.87 26.91
N LYS A 109 -4.36 -18.11 27.43
CA LYS A 109 -4.24 -19.33 26.62
C LYS A 109 -5.32 -19.39 25.52
N ASN A 110 -6.56 -19.00 25.85
CA ASN A 110 -7.65 -18.96 24.89
C ASN A 110 -7.49 -17.87 23.80
N LYS A 111 -6.74 -16.79 24.05
CA LYS A 111 -6.43 -15.76 23.04
C LYS A 111 -5.26 -16.19 22.13
N LEU A 112 -4.29 -16.92 22.69
CA LEU A 112 -3.07 -17.36 22.00
C LEU A 112 -3.16 -18.79 21.43
N ASP A 113 -4.38 -19.36 21.31
CA ASP A 113 -4.58 -20.73 20.85
C ASP A 113 -4.46 -20.82 19.31
N PRO A 114 -3.40 -21.46 18.76
CA PRO A 114 -3.19 -21.53 17.31
C PRO A 114 -4.28 -22.32 16.59
N ARG A 115 -5.02 -23.20 17.29
CA ARG A 115 -6.11 -24.01 16.70
C ARG A 115 -7.25 -23.15 16.15
N LYS A 116 -7.41 -21.92 16.66
CA LYS A 116 -8.41 -20.96 16.21
C LYS A 116 -8.13 -20.34 14.85
N PHE A 117 -6.88 -20.40 14.40
CA PHE A 117 -6.42 -19.84 13.12
C PHE A 117 -6.12 -20.94 12.09
N ASN A 118 -6.67 -22.14 12.30
CA ASN A 118 -6.60 -23.23 11.34
C ASN A 118 -7.61 -23.03 10.21
N GLY A 119 -7.28 -23.53 9.01
CA GLY A 119 -8.10 -23.32 7.82
C GLY A 119 -7.59 -22.17 6.93
N ALA A 120 -6.33 -22.23 6.51
CA ALA A 120 -5.75 -21.21 5.63
C ALA A 120 -6.41 -21.27 4.23
N ILE A 121 -6.98 -20.16 3.78
CA ILE A 121 -7.66 -20.03 2.48
C ILE A 121 -6.62 -19.90 1.36
N LEU A 122 -6.73 -20.72 0.31
CA LEU A 122 -5.92 -20.62 -0.90
C LEU A 122 -6.61 -19.69 -1.92
N LEU A 123 -6.20 -18.43 -1.94
CA LEU A 123 -6.69 -17.42 -2.88
C LEU A 123 -6.08 -17.62 -4.29
N GLY A 124 -6.83 -17.22 -5.32
CA GLY A 124 -6.40 -17.31 -6.73
C GLY A 124 -6.83 -18.60 -7.46
N LEU A 125 -7.57 -19.48 -6.79
CA LEU A 125 -8.20 -20.66 -7.40
C LEU A 125 -9.65 -20.38 -7.81
N ARG A 126 -10.20 -21.15 -8.75
CA ARG A 126 -11.59 -21.07 -9.23
C ARG A 126 -12.65 -21.60 -8.24
N GLY A 127 -12.26 -21.83 -6.99
CA GLY A 127 -13.07 -22.46 -5.96
C GLY A 127 -12.50 -22.20 -4.57
N ILE A 128 -13.34 -22.33 -3.53
CA ILE A 128 -12.92 -22.11 -2.14
C ILE A 128 -12.15 -23.35 -1.70
N VAL A 129 -10.83 -23.22 -1.57
CA VAL A 129 -9.97 -24.29 -1.08
C VAL A 129 -9.35 -23.84 0.23
N ILE A 130 -9.58 -24.62 1.29
CA ILE A 130 -9.08 -24.33 2.63
C ILE A 130 -8.16 -25.46 3.07
N LYS A 131 -6.95 -25.07 3.47
CA LYS A 131 -5.91 -25.98 3.93
C LYS A 131 -5.94 -26.04 5.46
N SER A 132 -6.35 -27.19 5.99
CA SER A 132 -6.16 -27.55 7.40
C SER A 132 -4.71 -28.01 7.65
N HIS A 133 -4.24 -27.94 8.89
CA HIS A 133 -3.01 -28.62 9.31
C HIS A 133 -3.28 -30.10 9.64
N GLY A 134 -2.52 -31.02 9.06
CA GLY A 134 -2.76 -32.47 9.22
C GLY A 134 -2.64 -33.01 10.65
N GLY A 135 -1.89 -32.32 11.53
CA GLY A 135 -1.79 -32.62 12.96
C GLY A 135 -2.78 -31.84 13.84
N THR A 136 -3.90 -31.36 13.30
CA THR A 136 -4.92 -30.63 14.06
C THR A 136 -5.85 -31.58 14.82
N ASP A 137 -6.46 -31.09 15.91
CA ASP A 137 -7.49 -31.81 16.65
C ASP A 137 -8.90 -31.50 16.09
N GLU A 138 -9.92 -32.19 16.59
CA GLU A 138 -11.33 -31.96 16.23
C GLU A 138 -11.73 -30.47 16.37
N THR A 139 -11.22 -29.80 17.41
CA THR A 139 -11.50 -28.38 17.64
C THR A 139 -10.92 -27.48 16.55
N GLY A 140 -9.68 -27.73 16.13
CA GLY A 140 -9.04 -27.02 15.03
C GLY A 140 -9.62 -27.39 13.66
N PHE A 141 -10.07 -28.63 13.47
CA PHE A 141 -10.79 -29.02 12.25
C PHE A 141 -12.16 -28.33 12.14
N ARG A 142 -12.92 -28.23 13.24
CA ARG A 142 -14.16 -27.45 13.30
C ARG A 142 -13.94 -25.99 12.90
N TYR A 143 -12.87 -25.35 13.39
CA TYR A 143 -12.55 -23.97 12.98
C TYR A 143 -12.28 -23.84 11.47
N ALA A 144 -11.56 -24.79 10.86
CA ALA A 144 -11.35 -24.79 9.41
C ALA A 144 -12.65 -24.98 8.60
N LEU A 145 -13.62 -25.74 9.13
CA LEU A 145 -14.94 -25.89 8.53
C LEU A 145 -15.82 -24.65 8.72
N GLU A 146 -15.73 -23.98 9.86
CA GLU A 146 -16.40 -22.69 10.12
C GLU A 146 -15.89 -21.61 9.17
N GLU A 147 -14.58 -21.54 8.93
CA GLU A 147 -13.99 -20.63 7.92
C GLU A 147 -14.51 -20.95 6.50
N ALA A 148 -14.61 -22.24 6.13
CA ALA A 148 -15.18 -22.64 4.84
C ALA A 148 -16.64 -22.21 4.67
N TYR A 149 -17.44 -22.36 5.72
CA TYR A 149 -18.83 -21.88 5.75
C TYR A 149 -18.91 -20.36 5.65
N HIS A 150 -18.03 -19.63 6.35
CA HIS A 150 -17.98 -18.16 6.30
C HIS A 150 -17.57 -17.63 4.92
N GLU A 151 -16.54 -18.21 4.30
CA GLU A 151 -16.11 -17.86 2.95
C GLU A 151 -17.23 -18.09 1.93
N ALA A 152 -17.83 -19.30 1.93
CA ALA A 152 -18.93 -19.65 1.03
C ALA A 152 -20.13 -18.72 1.19
N LYS A 153 -20.56 -18.48 2.43
CA LYS A 153 -21.69 -17.58 2.76
C LYS A 153 -21.40 -16.12 2.39
N SER A 154 -20.14 -15.69 2.43
CA SER A 154 -19.76 -14.30 2.12
C SER A 154 -19.70 -14.00 0.61
N ALA A 155 -19.77 -15.03 -0.25
CA ALA A 155 -19.52 -14.93 -1.70
C ALA A 155 -18.19 -14.22 -2.00
N SER A 156 -17.12 -14.60 -1.29
CA SER A 156 -15.81 -13.95 -1.37
C SER A 156 -15.18 -14.04 -2.76
N LEU A 157 -15.23 -15.23 -3.39
CA LEU A 157 -14.65 -15.46 -4.72
C LEU A 157 -15.15 -14.47 -5.76
N SER A 158 -16.47 -14.37 -5.97
CA SER A 158 -17.04 -13.49 -7.00
C SER A 158 -16.68 -12.01 -6.76
N LYS A 159 -16.51 -11.59 -5.50
CA LYS A 159 -16.08 -10.24 -5.14
C LYS A 159 -14.58 -10.02 -5.34
N ILE A 160 -13.77 -11.07 -5.20
CA ILE A 160 -12.34 -11.04 -5.53
C ILE A 160 -12.17 -10.97 -7.06
N GLU A 161 -12.90 -11.80 -7.81
CA GLU A 161 -12.91 -11.78 -9.28
C GLU A 161 -13.29 -10.39 -9.83
N GLN A 162 -14.42 -9.83 -9.35
CA GLN A 162 -14.85 -8.47 -9.69
C GLN A 162 -13.79 -7.42 -9.32
N GLY A 163 -13.28 -7.45 -8.08
CA GLY A 163 -12.28 -6.49 -7.62
C GLY A 163 -10.96 -6.55 -8.38
N VAL A 164 -10.50 -7.75 -8.76
CA VAL A 164 -9.30 -7.94 -9.57
C VAL A 164 -9.54 -7.46 -11.00
N ALA A 165 -10.68 -7.78 -11.61
CA ALA A 165 -11.03 -7.28 -12.95
C ALA A 165 -11.07 -5.75 -13.00
N GLU A 166 -11.66 -5.09 -12.00
CA GLU A 166 -11.67 -3.63 -11.88
C GLU A 166 -10.26 -3.01 -11.76
N GLN A 167 -9.36 -3.62 -10.96
CA GLN A 167 -7.99 -3.12 -10.85
C GLN A 167 -7.18 -3.35 -12.13
N LEU A 168 -7.33 -4.50 -12.80
CA LEU A 168 -6.67 -4.79 -14.06
C LEU A 168 -7.10 -3.81 -15.16
N ALA A 169 -8.40 -3.58 -15.34
CA ALA A 169 -8.92 -2.60 -16.29
C ALA A 169 -8.42 -1.17 -15.98
N ALA A 170 -8.33 -0.80 -14.70
CA ALA A 170 -7.78 0.50 -14.30
C ALA A 170 -6.27 0.63 -14.62
N LEU A 171 -5.48 -0.44 -14.45
CA LEU A 171 -4.06 -0.48 -14.81
C LEU A 171 -3.83 -0.43 -16.33
N GLU A 172 -4.68 -1.10 -17.11
CA GLU A 172 -4.67 -1.03 -18.57
C GLU A 172 -5.02 0.38 -19.07
N ALA A 173 -6.08 0.99 -18.56
CA ALA A 173 -6.44 2.38 -18.87
C ALA A 173 -5.33 3.37 -18.48
N ALA A 174 -4.62 3.14 -17.37
CA ALA A 174 -3.48 3.95 -16.97
C ALA A 174 -2.28 3.81 -17.92
N LYS A 175 -1.99 2.60 -18.42
CA LYS A 175 -0.95 2.33 -19.43
C LYS A 175 -1.30 2.92 -20.80
N ALA A 176 -2.57 2.88 -21.20
CA ALA A 176 -3.06 3.40 -22.49
C ALA A 176 -3.03 4.94 -22.58
N ARG A 177 -2.87 5.65 -21.45
CA ARG A 177 -2.83 7.12 -21.44
C ARG A 177 -1.51 7.62 -22.05
N PRO A 178 -1.52 8.33 -23.20
CA PRO A 178 -0.29 8.79 -23.83
C PRO A 178 0.47 9.74 -22.89
N LYS A 179 1.79 9.59 -22.80
CA LYS A 179 2.68 10.51 -22.05
C LYS A 179 2.50 11.91 -22.64
N ARG A 180 1.78 12.77 -21.90
CA ARG A 180 1.44 14.13 -22.34
C ARG A 180 2.70 14.99 -22.27
N ASN A 181 3.47 15.00 -23.37
CA ASN A 181 4.69 15.80 -23.50
C ASN A 181 4.42 17.24 -23.05
N ARG A 182 5.12 17.69 -22.00
CA ARG A 182 5.15 19.11 -21.62
C ARG A 182 6.03 19.91 -22.59
N CYS A 183 5.70 19.89 -23.88
CA CYS A 183 6.08 20.98 -24.77
C CYS A 183 5.27 22.21 -24.35
N ARG A 184 5.83 22.99 -23.42
CA ARG A 184 5.33 24.33 -23.10
C ARG A 184 5.44 25.16 -24.38
N LEU A 185 4.30 25.46 -25.00
CA LEU A 185 4.20 26.21 -26.24
C LEU A 185 4.52 27.70 -26.01
N VAL A 186 5.80 28.03 -25.78
CA VAL A 186 6.25 29.43 -25.70
C VAL A 186 6.43 29.97 -27.12
N LYS A 187 5.33 30.34 -27.78
CA LYS A 187 5.28 31.35 -28.86
C LYS A 187 3.85 31.58 -29.38
N LYS A 188 3.33 32.79 -29.12
CA LYS A 188 2.30 33.61 -29.80
C LYS A 188 1.78 34.59 -28.73
N HIS A 189 1.78 35.93 -28.90
CA HIS A 189 1.73 36.72 -30.13
C HIS A 189 2.66 37.95 -30.11
N THR A 190 3.28 38.22 -31.26
CA THR A 190 3.53 39.60 -31.70
C THR A 190 2.44 39.95 -32.70
N LEU A 191 1.60 40.96 -32.41
CA LEU A 191 0.95 41.85 -33.40
C LEU A 191 0.08 42.88 -32.64
N CYS A 192 0.59 44.07 -32.38
CA CYS A 192 -0.26 45.21 -32.03
C CYS A 192 -0.86 45.75 -33.34
N ARG A 193 -2.19 45.81 -33.42
CA ARG A 193 -2.93 45.95 -34.69
C ARG A 193 -3.26 47.42 -34.97
N LEU A 194 -2.49 48.06 -35.84
CA LEU A 194 -2.86 49.35 -36.43
C LEU A 194 -4.16 49.23 -37.24
N LYS A 195 -5.28 49.74 -36.71
CA LYS A 195 -6.46 50.19 -37.48
C LYS A 195 -7.20 51.34 -36.76
N THR A 196 -6.82 52.56 -37.12
CA THR A 196 -7.69 53.74 -37.37
C THR A 196 -9.07 53.81 -36.69
N ASN A 197 -9.29 54.84 -35.86
CA ASN A 197 -10.56 55.59 -35.92
C ASN A 197 -10.43 57.07 -35.50
N ARG A 198 -11.02 57.93 -36.34
CA ARG A 198 -11.44 59.35 -36.28
C ARG A 198 -11.16 60.27 -35.06
N PHE A 199 -10.84 61.53 -35.42
CA PHE A 199 -11.12 62.81 -34.69
C PHE A 199 -10.37 63.01 -33.35
N ARG A 200 -9.85 64.20 -32.98
CA ARG A 200 -10.14 65.59 -33.38
C ARG A 200 -8.96 66.55 -33.03
N ARG A 201 -8.69 67.54 -33.90
CA ARG A 201 -8.23 68.94 -33.64
C ARG A 201 -7.04 69.29 -32.69
N HIS A 202 -6.13 70.07 -33.30
CA HIS A 202 -5.44 71.28 -32.79
C HIS A 202 -4.23 71.21 -31.83
N LEU A 203 -3.41 72.26 -31.98
CA LEU A 203 -2.26 72.72 -31.19
C LEU A 203 -0.98 71.86 -31.28
N SER A 204 0.25 72.37 -31.38
CA SER A 204 0.87 73.60 -31.93
C SER A 204 2.30 73.68 -31.35
N ALA A 205 3.23 74.25 -32.12
CA ALA A 205 4.56 74.73 -31.70
C ALA A 205 5.70 73.68 -31.49
N PRO A 206 6.99 74.10 -31.59
CA PRO A 206 8.14 73.21 -31.79
C PRO A 206 9.23 73.31 -30.70
N ASN A 207 10.37 72.65 -30.96
CA ASN A 207 11.67 72.75 -30.27
C ASN A 207 11.80 72.08 -28.89
N LEU A 208 12.61 71.02 -28.82
CA LEU A 208 13.86 71.07 -28.03
C LEU A 208 14.93 70.10 -28.56
N ARG A 209 16.19 70.56 -28.57
CA ARG A 209 17.37 69.68 -28.64
C ARG A 209 17.45 68.89 -27.32
N VAL A 210 18.09 67.71 -27.26
CA VAL A 210 19.52 67.62 -26.94
C VAL A 210 20.04 66.19 -27.19
N ARG A 211 21.21 66.12 -27.84
CA ARG A 211 22.27 65.09 -27.83
C ARG A 211 22.24 64.24 -26.53
N THR A 212 22.44 62.93 -26.45
CA THR A 212 23.50 62.03 -27.00
C THR A 212 23.12 60.59 -26.53
N ALA A 213 23.68 59.44 -26.95
CA ALA A 213 24.84 59.14 -27.77
C ALA A 213 24.76 57.72 -28.43
N MET A 214 25.68 57.47 -29.36
CA MET A 214 26.56 56.27 -29.46
C MET A 214 25.95 54.86 -29.24
N ARG A 215 25.69 54.09 -30.31
CA ARG A 215 26.56 52.99 -30.86
C ARG A 215 26.60 51.72 -29.97
N LEU A 216 26.60 50.48 -30.48
CA LEU A 216 26.85 49.91 -31.83
C LEU A 216 26.32 48.45 -31.90
N SER A 217 26.16 47.89 -33.12
CA SER A 217 26.12 46.44 -33.49
C SER A 217 25.03 45.54 -32.83
N GLY A 218 24.32 44.63 -33.51
CA GLY A 218 24.69 43.77 -34.65
C GLY A 218 25.41 42.50 -34.13
N THR A 219 25.13 41.25 -34.53
CA THR A 219 24.23 40.64 -35.53
C THR A 219 24.15 39.11 -35.27
N SER A 220 23.07 38.44 -35.71
CA SER A 220 23.01 37.01 -36.11
C SER A 220 23.44 35.88 -35.15
N GLN A 221 22.58 34.86 -34.99
CA GLN A 221 22.74 33.56 -35.68
C GLN A 221 21.59 32.57 -35.38
N ILE A 222 21.46 31.54 -36.22
CA ILE A 222 20.39 30.53 -36.26
C ILE A 222 20.97 29.15 -35.90
N LEU A 223 20.26 28.34 -35.10
CA LEU A 223 20.43 26.88 -35.08
C LEU A 223 19.08 26.15 -34.89
N PRO A 224 18.73 25.17 -35.75
CA PRO A 224 17.59 24.28 -35.53
C PRO A 224 18.01 23.02 -34.76
N CYS A 225 17.30 22.68 -33.68
CA CYS A 225 17.57 21.45 -32.94
C CYS A 225 16.86 20.25 -33.59
N LYS A 226 17.63 19.24 -34.00
CA LYS A 226 17.15 17.99 -34.62
C LYS A 226 16.54 17.07 -33.55
N ILE A 227 15.31 16.62 -33.76
CA ILE A 227 14.72 15.51 -33.00
C ILE A 227 15.13 14.19 -33.70
N ARG A 228 15.70 13.25 -32.94
CA ARG A 228 15.81 11.83 -33.32
C ARG A 228 15.13 11.00 -32.25
N ASN A 229 14.17 10.18 -32.66
CA ASN A 229 13.66 9.08 -31.84
C ASN A 229 14.54 7.85 -32.08
N ILE A 230 14.96 7.21 -30.99
CA ILE A 230 14.94 5.74 -30.81
C ILE A 230 14.39 5.54 -29.38
#